data_AF-A0A160NZF1-F1
#
_entry.id   AF-A0A160NZF1-F1
#
_cell.length_a   1.000
_cell.length_b   1.000
_cell.length_c   1.000
_cell.angle_alpha   90.00
_cell.angle_beta   90.00
_cell.angle_gamma   90.00
#
_symmetry.space_group_name_H-M   'P 1'
#
loop_
_entity.id
_entity.type
_entity.pdbx_description
1 polymer ?
#
loop_
_entity_poly.entity_id
_entity_poly.type
_entity_poly.pdbx_seq_one_letter_code
_entity_poly.pdbx_strand_id
1 'polypeptide(L)' 'MANEVLVEEADLDDGVVMIFKDFGRRVRMAFDPRWLNESAALQLLCEDLPRLAGAMNVTHHADA' A
#
# COMPACT_ATOMS: atom_id res chain seq x y z
N MET A 1 -8.97 -15.92 -6.89
CA MET A 1 -9.30 -14.97 -5.81
C MET A 1 -8.29 -13.84 -5.91
N ALA A 2 -8.74 -12.59 -5.95
CA ALA A 2 -7.85 -11.43 -6.09
C ALA A 2 -7.06 -11.16 -4.81
N ASN A 3 -5.89 -10.52 -4.92
CA ASN A 3 -5.15 -10.03 -3.76
C ASN A 3 -5.84 -8.77 -3.23
N GLU A 4 -5.82 -8.55 -1.92
CA GLU A 4 -6.41 -7.37 -1.29
C GLU A 4 -5.31 -6.47 -0.74
N VAL A 5 -5.37 -5.18 -1.05
CA VAL A 5 -4.48 -4.16 -0.50
C VAL A 5 -5.34 -3.18 0.28
N LEU A 6 -5.12 -3.11 1.60
CA LEU A 6 -5.67 -2.06 2.45
C LEU A 6 -4.67 -0.91 2.49
N VAL A 7 -5.12 0.27 2.07
CA VAL A 7 -4.30 1.48 1.99
C VAL A 7 -4.78 2.50 3.01
N GLU A 8 -3.82 3.11 3.70
CA GLU A 8 -4.03 4.24 4.60
C GLU A 8 -2.97 5.33 4.37
N GLU A 9 -3.34 6.58 4.63
CA GLU A 9 -2.39 7.69 4.69
C GLU A 9 -1.83 7.78 6.11
N ALA A 10 -0.52 8.01 6.27
CA ALA A 10 0.11 8.14 7.59
C ALA A 10 1.24 9.17 7.58
N ASP A 11 1.41 9.87 8.70
CA ASP A 11 2.64 10.63 8.98
C ASP A 11 3.72 9.64 9.40
N LEU A 12 4.71 9.44 8.52
CA LEU A 12 5.81 8.50 8.72
C LEU A 12 7.08 9.24 9.16
N ASP A 13 7.99 8.49 9.79
CA ASP A 13 9.29 9.01 10.20
C ASP A 13 10.09 9.57 9.00
N ASP A 14 10.98 10.53 9.26
CA ASP A 14 11.79 11.18 8.24
C ASP A 14 12.52 10.17 7.32
N GLY A 15 12.29 10.30 6.02
CA GLY A 15 12.88 9.44 5.00
C GLY A 15 12.15 8.12 4.75
N VAL A 16 11.09 7.81 5.52
CA VAL A 16 10.20 6.67 5.26
C VAL A 16 9.02 7.15 4.42
N VAL A 17 8.91 6.62 3.21
CA VAL A 17 7.88 7.06 2.25
C VAL A 17 6.67 6.12 2.23
N MET A 18 6.89 4.85 2.54
CA MET A 18 5.87 3.79 2.56
C MET A 18 6.29 2.69 3.53
N ILE A 19 5.32 2.13 4.25
CA ILE A 19 5.46 0.87 4.99
C ILE A 19 4.39 -0.10 4.54
N PHE A 20 4.70 -1.40 4.55
CA PHE A 20 3.70 -2.42 4.30
C PHE A 20 3.93 -3.68 5.13
N LYS A 21 2.85 -4.43 5.32
CA LYS A 21 2.87 -5.75 5.93
C LYS A 21 2.12 -6.74 5.05
N ASP A 22 2.80 -7.83 4.73
CA ASP A 22 2.30 -8.92 3.91
C ASP A 22 1.66 -10.04 4.77
N PHE A 23 0.39 -10.35 4.53
CA PHE A 23 -0.38 -11.45 5.12
C PHE A 23 -0.77 -12.50 4.06
N GLY A 24 0.04 -12.66 3.01
CA GLY A 24 -0.20 -13.54 1.88
C GLY A 24 -1.18 -12.93 0.87
N ARG A 25 -2.47 -13.19 1.06
CA ARG A 25 -3.53 -12.67 0.17
C ARG A 25 -3.95 -11.24 0.48
N ARG A 26 -3.63 -10.76 1.67
CA ARG A 26 -3.93 -9.40 2.12
C ARG A 26 -2.63 -8.67 2.41
N VAL A 27 -2.54 -7.42 2.00
CA VAL A 27 -1.44 -6.52 2.30
C VAL A 27 -2.03 -5.30 2.97
N ARG A 28 -1.42 -4.84 4.06
CA ARG A 28 -1.69 -3.51 4.62
C ARG A 28 -0.54 -2.60 4.24
N MET A 29 -0.85 -1.45 3.69
CA MET A 29 0.11 -0.44 3.26
C MET A 29 -0.29 0.89 3.86
N ALA A 30 0.70 1.63 4.37
CA ALA A 30 0.57 3.03 4.67
C ALA A 30 1.60 3.82 3.85
N PHE A 31 1.21 4.96 3.31
CA PHE A 31 2.11 5.87 2.61
C PHE A 31 2.01 7.28 3.18
N ASP A 32 3.09 8.04 3.06
CA ASP A 32 3.10 9.45 3.47
C ASP A 32 2.73 10.35 2.28
N PRO A 33 1.57 11.03 2.32
CA PRO A 33 1.09 11.87 1.23
C PRO A 33 1.98 13.11 0.99
N ARG A 34 2.88 13.47 1.91
CA ARG A 34 3.87 14.54 1.72
C ARG A 34 4.95 14.15 0.73
N TRP A 35 5.26 12.86 0.62
CA TRP A 35 6.36 12.34 -0.20
C TRP A 35 5.87 11.73 -1.52
N LEU A 36 4.72 11.08 -1.53
CA LEU A 36 4.15 10.50 -2.75
C LEU A 36 2.63 10.36 -2.70
N ASN A 37 2.03 10.20 -3.88
CA ASN A 37 0.61 9.85 -4.01
C ASN A 37 0.39 8.33 -3.97
N GLU A 38 -0.86 7.93 -3.74
CA GLU A 38 -1.28 6.52 -3.67
C GLU A 38 -0.84 5.71 -4.90
N SER A 39 -0.98 6.25 -6.11
CA SER A 39 -0.60 5.54 -7.34
C SER A 39 0.89 5.19 -7.38
N ALA A 40 1.75 6.10 -6.93
CA ALA A 40 3.18 5.85 -6.79
C ALA A 40 3.46 4.83 -5.67
N ALA A 41 2.71 4.87 -4.58
CA ALA A 41 2.86 3.93 -3.46
C ALA A 41 2.51 2.51 -3.91
N LEU A 42 1.41 2.36 -4.65
CA LEU A 42 0.98 1.09 -5.21
C LEU A 42 1.97 0.54 -6.25
N GLN A 43 2.61 1.42 -7.03
CA GLN A 43 3.68 1.00 -7.95
C GLN A 43 4.89 0.45 -7.17
N LEU A 44 5.38 1.17 -6.16
CA LEU A 44 6.47 0.70 -5.30
C LEU A 44 6.10 -0.63 -4.62
N LEU A 45 4.87 -0.76 -4.14
CA LEU A 45 4.38 -2.00 -3.56
C LEU A 45 4.38 -3.17 -4.57
N CYS A 46 4.10 -2.91 -5.85
CA CYS A 46 4.17 -3.93 -6.90
C CYS A 46 5.60 -4.32 -7.26
N GLU A 47 6.56 -3.40 -7.12
CA GLU A 47 7.99 -3.71 -7.29
C GLU A 47 8.47 -4.66 -6.18
N ASP A 48 8.07 -4.41 -4.93
CA ASP A 48 8.39 -5.27 -3.78
C ASP A 48 7.60 -6.58 -3.78
N LEU A 49 6.33 -6.55 -4.21
CA LEU A 49 5.42 -7.69 -4.25
C LEU A 49 4.86 -7.90 -5.67
N PRO A 50 5.66 -8.46 -6.61
CA PRO A 50 5.25 -8.62 -8.02
C PRO A 50 3.94 -9.39 -8.24
N ARG A 51 3.56 -10.25 -7.29
CA ARG A 51 2.29 -11.01 -7.34
C ARG A 51 1.04 -10.13 -7.26
N LEU A 52 1.17 -8.88 -6.81
CA LEU A 52 0.06 -7.92 -6.78
C LEU A 52 -0.25 -7.34 -8.16
N ALA A 53 0.68 -7.44 -9.11
CA ALA A 53 0.48 -6.94 -10.46
C ALA A 53 -0.71 -7.65 -11.15
N GLY A 54 -1.70 -6.85 -11.57
CA GLY A 54 -2.80 -7.28 -12.43
C GLY A 54 -4.11 -7.71 -11.77
N ALA A 55 -4.12 -8.12 -10.49
CA ALA A 55 -5.34 -8.57 -9.81
C ALA A 55 -5.36 -8.20 -8.32
N MET A 56 -5.19 -6.91 -8.02
CA MET A 56 -5.39 -6.38 -6.68
C MET A 56 -6.74 -5.66 -6.55
N ASN A 57 -7.41 -5.88 -5.43
CA ASN A 57 -8.52 -5.07 -4.97
C ASN A 57 -7.98 -4.09 -3.93
N VAL A 58 -8.03 -2.79 -4.24
CA VAL A 58 -7.59 -1.74 -3.34
C VAL A 58 -8.77 -1.31 -2.49
N THR A 59 -8.56 -1.29 -1.17
CA THR A 59 -9.54 -0.82 -0.19
C THR A 59 -8.87 0.24 0.66
N HIS A 60 -9.62 1.27 1.01
CA HIS A 60 -9.13 2.33 1.88
C HIS A 60 -9.62 2.08 3.29
N HIS A 61 -8.76 2.24 4.29
CA HIS A 61 -9.24 2.30 5.66
C HIS A 61 -9.95 3.63 5.84
N ALA A 62 -11.28 3.63 5.70
CA ALA A 62 -12.08 4.77 6.09
C ALA A 62 -12.08 4.86 7.62
N ASP A 63 -11.58 5.97 8.15
CA ASP A 63 -11.66 6.32 9.57
C ASP A 63 -13.09 6.10 10.07
N ALA A 64 -13.23 5.27 11.10
CA ALA A 64 -14.45 5.08 11.88
C ALA A 64 -14.37 5.86 13.19
#